data_AF-A0A259DX47-F1
#
_entry.id   AF-A0A259DX47-F1
#
_cell.length_a   1.000
_cell.length_b   1.000
_cell.length_c   1.000
_cell.angle_alpha   90.00
_cell.angle_beta   90.00
_cell.angle_gamma   90.00
#
_symmetry.space_group_name_H-M   'P 1'
#
loop_
_entity.id
_entity.type
_entity.pdbx_description
1 polymer ?
#
loop_
_entity_poly.entity_id
_entity_poly.type
_entity_poly.pdbx_seq_one_letter_code
_entity_poly.pdbx_strand_id
1 'polypeptide(L)'
;MSAFKGLKPILYGGREVWPLVEGGKGVAATNHMSSGAWAAAGGIGTVSAVNADSYDAEGKIVPQVYDALTRKERHEQLMRYAIDGAVEQVKRAHEIAGGRGAININVLWEMGGAQPILEAVLDQTRGLVTGVTCGAGMPYKLSEIAARYNVHYLPIVSSGRAFRALWKRAYHKVPELLGAVVYEDPWLAGGHNGLSNAEDPRKPEDPYPRVKVLRDVMRAESISDDVPIVMAGGVWFLREWDNWIDNPELGSIAFQFGTRPLLTEESPIPQGWKDHLRTLEPGDVLLHKFSPTGFYSS
;
A
#
# COMPACT_ATOMS: atom_id res chain seq x y z
N MET A 1 -7.82 31.70 9.99
CA MET A 1 -7.39 30.37 9.51
C MET A 1 -6.52 30.60 8.30
N SER A 2 -5.31 30.05 8.26
CA SER A 2 -4.51 30.05 7.03
C SER A 2 -5.26 29.25 5.96
N ALA A 3 -5.26 29.72 4.71
CA ALA A 3 -5.71 28.89 3.60
C ALA A 3 -4.80 27.66 3.48
N PHE A 4 -5.38 26.50 3.12
CA PHE A 4 -4.63 25.27 2.88
C PHE A 4 -3.58 25.52 1.78
N LYS A 5 -2.32 25.16 2.04
CA LYS A 5 -1.18 25.42 1.14
C LYS A 5 -1.33 24.75 -0.22
N GLY A 6 -2.13 23.69 -0.31
CA GLY A 6 -2.24 22.86 -1.50
C GLY A 6 -1.13 21.82 -1.58
N LEU A 7 -1.20 20.94 -2.57
CA LEU A 7 -0.13 20.01 -2.89
C LEU A 7 0.53 20.44 -4.20
N LYS A 8 1.77 19.99 -4.42
CA LYS A 8 2.45 20.09 -5.70
C LYS A 8 2.54 18.69 -6.31
N PRO A 9 2.34 18.54 -7.63
CA PRO A 9 2.59 17.27 -8.28
C PRO A 9 4.04 16.82 -8.11
N ILE A 10 4.26 15.51 -8.15
CA ILE A 10 5.58 14.86 -8.10
C ILE A 10 5.83 14.07 -9.37
N LEU A 11 7.11 13.87 -9.70
CA LEU A 11 7.50 12.94 -10.76
C LEU A 11 7.62 11.53 -10.18
N TYR A 12 6.81 10.60 -10.68
CA TYR A 12 6.82 9.20 -10.23
C TYR A 12 6.66 8.27 -11.42
N GLY A 13 7.61 7.34 -11.65
CA GLY A 13 7.55 6.46 -12.81
C GLY A 13 7.53 7.19 -14.16
N GLY A 14 8.27 8.31 -14.25
CA GLY A 14 8.37 9.12 -15.47
C GLY A 14 7.13 9.95 -15.81
N ARG A 15 6.17 10.10 -14.89
CA ARG A 15 4.97 10.93 -15.10
C ARG A 15 4.69 11.85 -13.92
N GLU A 16 4.03 12.96 -14.18
CA GLU A 16 3.55 13.88 -13.15
C GLU A 16 2.26 13.34 -12.52
N VAL A 17 2.23 13.20 -11.19
CA VAL A 17 1.06 12.74 -10.42
C VAL A 17 0.85 13.58 -9.18
N TRP A 18 -0.38 13.64 -8.68
CA TRP A 18 -0.62 14.13 -7.33
C TRP A 18 -0.01 13.18 -6.30
N PRO A 19 0.61 13.68 -5.20
CA PRO A 19 1.19 12.84 -4.15
C PRO A 19 0.10 12.24 -3.23
N LEU A 20 -0.88 11.59 -3.86
CA LEU A 20 -2.08 11.02 -3.27
C LEU A 20 -2.19 9.56 -3.71
N VAL A 21 -2.04 8.67 -2.74
CA VAL A 21 -2.01 7.22 -2.94
C VAL A 21 -3.32 6.62 -2.44
N GLU A 22 -3.99 5.81 -3.25
CA GLU A 22 -4.97 4.86 -2.73
C GLU A 22 -4.22 3.69 -2.10
N GLY A 23 -4.42 3.43 -0.80
CA GLY A 23 -3.74 2.31 -0.13
C GLY A 23 -4.30 0.96 -0.59
N GLY A 24 -3.41 -0.01 -0.83
CA GLY A 24 -3.81 -1.38 -1.19
C GLY A 24 -4.50 -2.08 -0.02
N LYS A 25 -5.65 -2.72 -0.28
CA LYS A 25 -6.42 -3.47 0.71
C LYS A 25 -6.70 -4.86 0.15
N GLY A 26 -6.31 -5.89 0.90
CA GLY A 26 -6.51 -7.29 0.51
C GLY A 26 -7.98 -7.67 0.40
N VAL A 27 -8.23 -8.95 0.09
CA VAL A 27 -9.59 -9.51 -0.09
C VAL A 27 -10.44 -8.72 -1.10
N ALA A 28 -9.78 -8.27 -2.18
CA ALA A 28 -10.36 -7.49 -3.26
C ALA A 28 -11.06 -6.18 -2.85
N ALA A 29 -10.82 -5.66 -1.64
CA ALA A 29 -11.37 -4.37 -1.19
C ALA A 29 -10.70 -3.16 -1.89
N THR A 30 -9.60 -3.38 -2.61
CA THR A 30 -9.02 -2.42 -3.55
C THR A 30 -8.62 -3.16 -4.81
N ASN A 31 -9.38 -2.89 -5.87
CA ASN A 31 -9.34 -3.63 -7.12
C ASN A 31 -9.14 -2.66 -8.30
N HIS A 32 -9.22 -3.18 -9.53
CA HIS A 32 -8.98 -2.41 -10.73
C HIS A 32 -9.92 -1.22 -10.92
N MET A 33 -11.18 -1.33 -10.47
CA MET A 33 -12.15 -0.26 -10.61
C MET A 33 -11.75 0.93 -9.75
N SER A 34 -11.49 0.71 -8.46
CA SER A 34 -11.13 1.79 -7.54
C SER A 34 -9.74 2.36 -7.85
N SER A 35 -8.73 1.51 -8.04
CA SER A 35 -7.35 1.96 -8.32
C SER A 35 -7.19 2.57 -9.70
N GLY A 36 -7.88 2.04 -10.71
CA GLY A 36 -7.92 2.61 -12.04
C GLY A 36 -8.57 3.99 -12.03
N ALA A 37 -9.70 4.15 -11.34
CA ALA A 37 -10.39 5.45 -11.22
C ALA A 37 -9.55 6.47 -10.44
N TRP A 38 -8.89 6.06 -9.36
CA TRP A 38 -7.98 6.92 -8.60
C TRP A 38 -6.82 7.43 -9.47
N ALA A 39 -6.19 6.53 -10.24
CA ALA A 39 -5.13 6.90 -11.18
C ALA A 39 -5.67 7.74 -12.34
N ALA A 40 -6.89 7.48 -12.83
CA ALA A 40 -7.55 8.31 -13.84
C ALA A 40 -7.75 9.76 -13.38
N ALA A 41 -7.90 10.00 -12.07
CA ALA A 41 -7.97 11.33 -11.47
C ALA A 41 -6.59 11.99 -11.26
N GLY A 42 -5.49 11.36 -11.71
CA GLY A 42 -4.13 11.87 -11.62
C GLY A 42 -3.38 11.48 -10.33
N GLY A 43 -3.95 10.58 -9.52
CA GLY A 43 -3.30 10.02 -8.34
C GLY A 43 -2.49 8.75 -8.62
N ILE A 44 -2.13 8.05 -7.55
CA ILE A 44 -1.44 6.76 -7.57
C ILE A 44 -2.41 5.70 -7.03
N GLY A 45 -2.97 4.87 -7.91
CA GLY A 45 -3.84 3.75 -7.51
C GLY A 45 -3.01 2.54 -7.10
N THR A 46 -3.43 1.77 -6.10
CA THR A 46 -2.69 0.57 -5.65
C THR A 46 -3.57 -0.67 -5.67
N VAL A 47 -3.40 -1.50 -6.69
CA VAL A 47 -4.09 -2.80 -6.78
C VAL A 47 -3.55 -3.76 -5.73
N SER A 48 -4.41 -4.40 -4.95
CA SER A 48 -3.96 -5.45 -4.02
C SER A 48 -3.82 -6.79 -4.73
N ALA A 49 -2.62 -7.37 -4.71
CA ALA A 49 -2.37 -8.72 -5.20
C ALA A 49 -2.69 -9.81 -4.15
N VAL A 50 -3.27 -9.42 -3.00
CA VAL A 50 -3.58 -10.31 -1.89
C VAL A 50 -4.99 -10.87 -2.07
N ASN A 51 -5.08 -12.10 -2.58
CA ASN A 51 -6.34 -12.76 -2.93
C ASN A 51 -7.18 -11.90 -3.90
N ALA A 52 -6.54 -11.43 -4.97
CA ALA A 52 -7.18 -10.66 -6.01
C ALA A 52 -8.24 -11.50 -6.76
N ASP A 53 -9.36 -10.89 -7.12
CA ASP A 53 -10.36 -11.52 -7.98
C ASP A 53 -9.87 -11.58 -9.43
N SER A 54 -10.29 -12.63 -10.13
CA SER A 54 -10.25 -12.73 -11.59
C SER A 54 -11.67 -12.81 -12.14
N TYR A 55 -11.85 -12.55 -13.43
CA TYR A 55 -13.14 -12.51 -14.10
C TYR A 55 -13.17 -13.42 -15.34
N ASP A 56 -14.34 -14.00 -15.61
CA ASP A 56 -14.59 -14.70 -16.86
C ASP A 56 -14.84 -13.73 -18.03
N ALA A 57 -15.07 -14.28 -19.23
CA ALA A 57 -15.28 -13.49 -20.45
C ALA A 57 -16.53 -12.59 -20.36
N GLU A 58 -17.48 -12.96 -19.52
CA GLU A 58 -18.71 -12.22 -19.24
C GLU A 58 -18.53 -11.16 -18.13
N GLY A 59 -17.32 -11.08 -17.54
CA GLY A 59 -16.98 -10.10 -16.50
C GLY A 59 -17.45 -10.49 -15.10
N LYS A 60 -17.81 -11.76 -14.86
CA LYS A 60 -18.21 -12.28 -13.56
C LYS A 60 -16.99 -12.83 -12.82
N ILE A 61 -16.96 -12.63 -11.50
CA ILE A 61 -15.89 -13.14 -10.64
C ILE A 61 -15.78 -14.66 -10.76
N VAL A 62 -14.58 -15.15 -11.03
CA VAL A 62 -14.24 -16.58 -11.02
C VAL A 62 -14.08 -17.03 -9.57
N PRO A 63 -14.91 -17.97 -9.09
CA PRO A 63 -14.77 -18.48 -7.73
C PRO A 63 -13.45 -19.24 -7.54
N GLN A 64 -12.72 -18.95 -6.47
CA GLN A 64 -11.51 -19.69 -6.12
C GLN A 64 -11.88 -21.04 -5.48
N VAL A 65 -11.95 -22.08 -6.29
CA VAL A 65 -12.25 -23.46 -5.85
C VAL A 65 -10.95 -24.26 -5.72
N TYR A 66 -10.77 -24.92 -4.57
CA TYR A 66 -9.59 -25.72 -4.22
C TYR A 66 -9.97 -27.19 -4.11
N ASP A 67 -9.87 -27.94 -5.22
CA ASP A 67 -10.22 -29.36 -5.30
C ASP A 67 -9.04 -30.31 -5.08
N ALA A 68 -7.81 -29.80 -4.98
CA ALA A 68 -6.64 -30.64 -4.82
C ALA A 68 -6.59 -31.33 -3.45
N LEU A 69 -6.07 -32.56 -3.43
CA LEU A 69 -6.07 -33.43 -2.26
C LEU A 69 -4.99 -33.06 -1.24
N THR A 70 -3.81 -32.63 -1.71
CA THR A 70 -2.69 -32.32 -0.83
C THR A 70 -2.59 -30.83 -0.49
N ARG A 71 -1.95 -30.53 0.64
CA ARG A 71 -1.65 -29.15 1.06
C ARG A 71 -0.78 -28.42 0.03
N LYS A 72 0.18 -29.12 -0.58
CA LYS A 72 1.11 -28.54 -1.56
C LYS A 72 0.36 -28.10 -2.82
N GLU A 73 -0.46 -28.97 -3.38
CA GLU A 73 -1.23 -28.68 -4.59
C GLU A 73 -2.28 -27.57 -4.34
N ARG A 74 -2.94 -27.56 -3.17
CA ARG A 74 -3.82 -26.44 -2.80
C ARG A 74 -3.07 -25.11 -2.66
N HIS A 75 -1.83 -25.13 -2.18
CA HIS A 75 -0.99 -23.94 -2.14
C HIS A 75 -0.62 -23.45 -3.55
N GLU A 76 -0.33 -24.37 -4.47
CA GLU A 76 -0.09 -24.05 -5.88
C GLU A 76 -1.35 -23.49 -6.57
N GLN A 77 -2.54 -24.02 -6.25
CA GLN A 77 -3.82 -23.45 -6.69
C GLN A 77 -4.00 -22.01 -6.18
N LEU A 78 -3.69 -21.76 -4.91
CA LEU A 78 -3.78 -20.42 -4.32
C LEU A 78 -2.85 -19.45 -5.05
N MET A 79 -1.61 -19.86 -5.30
CA MET A 79 -0.66 -19.03 -6.03
C MET A 79 -1.17 -18.73 -7.45
N ARG A 80 -1.74 -19.71 -8.16
CA ARG A 80 -2.31 -19.48 -9.50
C ARG A 80 -3.45 -18.46 -9.47
N TYR A 81 -4.44 -18.65 -8.60
CA TYR A 81 -5.53 -17.68 -8.47
C TYR A 81 -5.03 -16.27 -8.12
N ALA A 82 -4.06 -16.17 -7.20
CA ALA A 82 -3.49 -14.88 -6.82
C ALA A 82 -2.75 -14.20 -7.98
N ILE A 83 -2.00 -14.97 -8.78
CA ILE A 83 -1.29 -14.46 -9.96
C ILE A 83 -2.30 -14.01 -11.03
N ASP A 84 -3.23 -14.88 -11.40
CA ASP A 84 -4.20 -14.62 -12.46
C ASP A 84 -5.06 -13.38 -12.12
N GLY A 85 -5.58 -13.33 -10.89
CA GLY A 85 -6.32 -12.18 -10.38
C GLY A 85 -5.48 -10.92 -10.38
N ALA A 86 -4.27 -10.93 -9.81
CA ALA A 86 -3.45 -9.73 -9.73
C ALA A 86 -3.06 -9.20 -11.12
N VAL A 87 -2.71 -10.08 -12.07
CA VAL A 87 -2.38 -9.71 -13.45
C VAL A 87 -3.58 -9.05 -14.14
N GLU A 88 -4.77 -9.65 -14.01
CA GLU A 88 -5.98 -9.09 -14.60
C GLU A 88 -6.33 -7.73 -14.00
N GLN A 89 -6.27 -7.60 -12.68
CA GLN A 89 -6.59 -6.36 -11.98
C GLN A 89 -5.63 -5.24 -12.37
N VAL A 90 -4.33 -5.51 -12.49
CA VAL A 90 -3.34 -4.52 -12.95
C VAL A 90 -3.64 -4.07 -14.38
N LYS A 91 -3.91 -5.00 -15.30
CA LYS A 91 -4.20 -4.68 -16.71
C LYS A 91 -5.42 -3.76 -16.83
N ARG A 92 -6.52 -4.14 -16.18
CA ARG A 92 -7.76 -3.35 -16.18
C ARG A 92 -7.57 -1.99 -15.50
N ALA A 93 -6.86 -1.93 -14.37
CA ALA A 93 -6.57 -0.67 -13.68
C ALA A 93 -5.77 0.28 -14.57
N HIS A 94 -4.75 -0.24 -15.25
CA HIS A 94 -3.91 0.52 -16.16
C HIS A 94 -4.71 1.06 -17.35
N GLU A 95 -5.60 0.25 -17.91
CA GLU A 95 -6.51 0.66 -18.99
C GLU A 95 -7.43 1.81 -18.54
N ILE A 96 -8.10 1.66 -17.39
CA ILE A 96 -8.99 2.70 -16.82
C ILE A 96 -8.21 4.00 -16.54
N ALA A 97 -7.00 3.87 -16.01
CA ALA A 97 -6.15 5.03 -15.71
C ALA A 97 -5.83 5.85 -16.96
N GLY A 98 -5.74 5.22 -18.14
CA GLY A 98 -5.52 5.89 -19.42
C GLY A 98 -4.25 6.73 -19.45
N GLY A 99 -3.22 6.33 -18.70
CA GLY A 99 -1.94 7.04 -18.59
C GLY A 99 -1.95 8.33 -17.75
N ARG A 100 -3.09 8.73 -17.15
CA ARG A 100 -3.21 9.98 -16.38
C ARG A 100 -2.55 9.93 -15.00
N GLY A 101 -2.45 8.74 -14.41
CA GLY A 101 -1.82 8.50 -13.11
C GLY A 101 -0.93 7.27 -13.13
N ALA A 102 -0.53 6.80 -11.95
CA ALA A 102 0.33 5.62 -11.80
C ALA A 102 -0.43 4.46 -11.15
N ILE A 103 -0.04 3.23 -11.50
CA ILE A 103 -0.56 2.00 -10.90
C ILE A 103 0.56 1.33 -10.11
N ASN A 104 0.33 1.18 -8.81
CA ASN A 104 1.12 0.35 -7.93
C ASN A 104 0.43 -0.98 -7.68
N ILE A 105 1.19 -1.94 -7.17
CA ILE A 105 0.66 -3.17 -6.59
C ILE A 105 1.07 -3.30 -5.13
N ASN A 106 0.20 -3.90 -4.32
CA ASN A 106 0.48 -4.26 -2.93
C ASN A 106 0.64 -5.76 -2.79
N VAL A 107 1.70 -6.19 -2.11
CA VAL A 107 1.88 -7.57 -1.61
C VAL A 107 2.13 -7.57 -0.10
N LEU A 108 1.63 -8.58 0.63
CA LEU A 108 1.95 -8.80 2.04
C LEU A 108 3.06 -9.85 2.14
N TRP A 109 4.16 -9.54 2.84
CA TRP A 109 5.36 -10.38 2.79
C TRP A 109 5.18 -11.73 3.48
N GLU A 110 4.48 -11.76 4.62
CA GLU A 110 4.17 -13.00 5.35
C GLU A 110 3.09 -13.87 4.66
N MET A 111 2.53 -13.45 3.52
CA MET A 111 1.56 -14.27 2.80
C MET A 111 2.22 -15.48 2.14
N GLY A 112 1.51 -16.61 2.09
CA GLY A 112 1.99 -17.81 1.43
C GLY A 112 2.29 -17.55 -0.05
N GLY A 113 3.55 -17.76 -0.47
CA GLY A 113 3.95 -17.58 -1.87
C GLY A 113 4.22 -16.14 -2.28
N ALA A 114 4.45 -15.20 -1.34
CA ALA A 114 4.65 -13.78 -1.65
C ALA A 114 5.64 -13.50 -2.79
N GLN A 115 6.84 -14.08 -2.71
CA GLN A 115 7.90 -13.91 -3.73
C GLN A 115 7.49 -14.48 -5.09
N PRO A 116 7.15 -15.78 -5.25
CA PRO A 116 6.79 -16.32 -6.56
C PRO A 116 5.56 -15.64 -7.17
N ILE A 117 4.57 -15.22 -6.36
CA ILE A 117 3.41 -14.46 -6.84
C ILE A 117 3.87 -13.10 -7.37
N LEU A 118 4.62 -12.33 -6.59
CA LEU A 118 5.09 -11.00 -7.00
C LEU A 118 5.90 -11.07 -8.30
N GLU A 119 6.83 -12.02 -8.40
CA GLU A 119 7.67 -12.19 -9.59
C GLU A 119 6.82 -12.56 -10.83
N ALA A 120 5.89 -13.50 -10.69
CA ALA A 120 5.02 -13.91 -11.80
C ALA A 120 4.07 -12.80 -12.25
N VAL A 121 3.56 -11.98 -11.31
CA VAL A 121 2.73 -10.81 -11.63
C VAL A 121 3.55 -9.76 -12.38
N LEU A 122 4.73 -9.40 -11.87
CA LEU A 122 5.59 -8.40 -12.51
C LEU A 122 6.07 -8.84 -13.89
N ASP A 123 6.35 -10.13 -14.09
CA ASP A 123 6.75 -10.65 -15.39
C ASP A 123 5.64 -10.51 -16.45
N GLN A 124 4.38 -10.74 -16.05
CA GLN A 124 3.22 -10.66 -16.94
C GLN A 124 2.62 -9.24 -17.07
N THR A 125 3.13 -8.28 -16.30
CA THR A 125 2.63 -6.89 -16.26
C THR A 125 3.74 -5.86 -16.48
N ARG A 126 4.84 -6.26 -17.11
CA ARG A 126 5.98 -5.37 -17.45
C ARG A 126 5.49 -4.10 -18.14
N GLY A 127 5.92 -2.95 -17.62
CA GLY A 127 5.53 -1.63 -18.12
C GLY A 127 4.17 -1.11 -17.62
N LEU A 128 3.37 -1.93 -16.94
CA LEU A 128 2.07 -1.51 -16.40
C LEU A 128 2.16 -1.06 -14.93
N VAL A 129 2.97 -1.76 -14.14
CA VAL A 129 3.22 -1.48 -12.72
C VAL A 129 4.33 -0.45 -12.58
N THR A 130 4.07 0.62 -11.83
CA THR A 130 5.03 1.69 -11.53
C THR A 130 5.82 1.40 -10.26
N GLY A 131 5.16 0.85 -9.24
CA GLY A 131 5.84 0.43 -8.01
C GLY A 131 5.12 -0.62 -7.19
N VAL A 132 5.85 -1.17 -6.24
CA VAL A 132 5.41 -2.24 -5.34
C VAL A 132 5.44 -1.75 -3.90
N THR A 133 4.27 -1.68 -3.28
CA THR A 133 4.16 -1.49 -1.83
C THR A 133 4.21 -2.85 -1.14
N CYS A 134 4.97 -2.94 -0.05
CA CYS A 134 5.08 -4.19 0.69
C CYS A 134 5.18 -3.95 2.20
N GLY A 135 4.26 -4.57 2.93
CA GLY A 135 4.18 -4.57 4.39
C GLY A 135 4.02 -5.98 4.94
N ALA A 136 3.59 -6.08 6.21
CA ALA A 136 3.41 -7.33 6.96
C ALA A 136 4.62 -8.26 6.85
N GLY A 137 5.69 -7.94 7.58
CA GLY A 137 6.93 -8.74 7.64
C GLY A 137 8.19 -7.90 7.37
N MET A 138 9.32 -8.59 7.15
CA MET A 138 10.60 -7.96 6.79
C MET A 138 11.03 -8.36 5.37
N PRO A 139 10.57 -7.63 4.33
CA PRO A 139 10.77 -7.97 2.92
C PRO A 139 12.18 -7.74 2.36
N TYR A 140 13.19 -8.46 2.89
CA TYR A 140 14.59 -8.28 2.51
C TYR A 140 14.95 -8.60 1.05
N LYS A 141 14.04 -9.21 0.27
CA LYS A 141 14.26 -9.47 -1.16
C LYS A 141 13.50 -8.52 -2.09
N LEU A 142 12.68 -7.61 -1.55
CA LEU A 142 11.84 -6.74 -2.36
C LEU A 142 12.64 -5.85 -3.32
N SER A 143 13.72 -5.22 -2.85
CA SER A 143 14.55 -4.36 -3.70
C SER A 143 15.25 -5.15 -4.80
N GLU A 144 15.72 -6.37 -4.51
CA GLU A 144 16.31 -7.26 -5.51
C GLU A 144 15.29 -7.72 -6.56
N ILE A 145 14.03 -7.94 -6.16
CA ILE A 145 12.94 -8.24 -7.12
C ILE A 145 12.63 -7.00 -7.96
N ALA A 146 12.46 -5.84 -7.31
CA ALA A 146 12.15 -4.57 -7.96
C ALA A 146 13.20 -4.21 -9.03
N ALA A 147 14.49 -4.42 -8.74
CA ALA A 147 15.60 -4.24 -9.68
C ALA A 147 15.46 -5.10 -10.94
N ARG A 148 15.05 -6.37 -10.81
CA ARG A 148 14.91 -7.28 -11.97
C ARG A 148 13.82 -6.84 -12.95
N TYR A 149 12.79 -6.15 -12.45
CA TYR A 149 11.64 -5.71 -13.24
C TYR A 149 11.64 -4.20 -13.51
N ASN A 150 12.65 -3.47 -13.02
CA ASN A 150 12.78 -2.01 -13.11
C ASN A 150 11.51 -1.26 -12.65
N VAL A 151 11.03 -1.62 -11.46
CA VAL A 151 9.88 -0.97 -10.80
C VAL A 151 10.33 -0.32 -9.50
N HIS A 152 9.66 0.75 -9.07
CA HIS A 152 9.95 1.33 -7.76
C HIS A 152 9.51 0.39 -6.64
N TYR A 153 10.21 0.39 -5.50
CA TYR A 153 9.74 -0.27 -4.28
C TYR A 153 9.44 0.75 -3.18
N LEU A 154 8.39 0.47 -2.43
CA LEU A 154 7.80 1.35 -1.43
C LEU A 154 7.57 0.55 -0.14
N PRO A 155 8.59 0.39 0.71
CA PRO A 155 8.43 -0.40 1.92
C PRO A 155 7.47 0.28 2.90
N ILE A 156 6.60 -0.52 3.49
CA ILE A 156 5.69 -0.10 4.56
C ILE A 156 6.38 -0.37 5.90
N VAL A 157 6.46 0.67 6.73
CA VAL A 157 7.11 0.64 8.05
C VAL A 157 6.27 1.40 9.07
N SER A 158 6.36 1.00 10.33
CA SER A 158 5.72 1.70 11.46
C SER A 158 6.71 2.55 12.28
N SER A 159 8.00 2.54 11.93
CA SER A 159 9.04 3.30 12.64
C SER A 159 10.34 3.45 11.82
N GLY A 160 11.11 4.48 12.15
CA GLY A 160 12.48 4.65 11.62
C GLY A 160 13.42 3.47 11.94
N ARG A 161 13.20 2.77 13.07
CA ARG A 161 13.95 1.56 13.42
C ARG A 161 13.69 0.42 12.44
N ALA A 162 12.41 0.17 12.12
CA ALA A 162 12.03 -0.86 11.15
C ALA A 162 12.61 -0.54 9.76
N PHE A 163 12.51 0.72 9.34
CA PHE A 163 13.12 1.19 8.10
C PHE A 163 14.64 0.97 8.08
N ARG A 164 15.37 1.40 9.11
CA ARG A 164 16.84 1.22 9.19
C ARG A 164 17.23 -0.26 9.05
N ALA A 165 16.48 -1.17 9.67
CA ALA A 165 16.74 -2.60 9.57
C ALA A 165 16.57 -3.12 8.13
N LEU A 166 15.49 -2.74 7.43
CA LEU A 166 15.29 -3.07 6.02
C LEU A 166 16.39 -2.47 5.14
N TRP A 167 16.71 -1.19 5.36
CA TRP A 167 17.71 -0.45 4.60
C TRP A 167 19.08 -1.09 4.67
N LYS A 168 19.62 -1.26 5.89
CA LYS A 168 20.95 -1.83 6.11
C LYS A 168 21.08 -3.27 5.62
N ARG A 169 19.99 -4.04 5.62
CA ARG A 169 20.04 -5.45 5.22
C ARG A 169 19.84 -5.66 3.72
N ALA A 170 19.04 -4.84 3.05
CA ALA A 170 18.61 -5.11 1.68
C ALA A 170 18.54 -3.87 0.79
N TYR A 171 17.89 -2.80 1.23
CA TYR A 171 17.48 -1.74 0.29
C TYR A 171 18.60 -0.81 -0.14
N HIS A 172 19.64 -0.62 0.68
CA HIS A 172 20.81 0.17 0.29
C HIS A 172 21.55 -0.36 -0.95
N LYS A 173 21.25 -1.59 -1.41
CA LYS A 173 21.83 -2.18 -2.62
C LYS A 173 21.19 -1.66 -3.92
N VAL A 174 19.97 -1.11 -3.84
CA VAL A 174 19.19 -0.63 -4.99
C VAL A 174 18.54 0.73 -4.64
N PRO A 175 19.30 1.69 -4.10
CA PRO A 175 18.74 2.93 -3.55
C PRO A 175 17.99 3.77 -4.60
N GLU A 176 18.36 3.66 -5.87
CA GLU A 176 17.77 4.39 -7.00
C GLU A 176 16.32 4.00 -7.30
N LEU A 177 15.88 2.81 -6.87
CA LEU A 177 14.51 2.34 -7.04
C LEU A 177 13.65 2.54 -5.79
N LEU A 178 14.17 3.12 -4.70
CA LEU A 178 13.34 3.52 -3.56
C LEU A 178 12.40 4.65 -3.99
N GLY A 179 11.13 4.32 -4.26
CA GLY A 179 10.15 5.29 -4.73
C GLY A 179 9.58 6.17 -3.61
N ALA A 180 9.42 5.60 -2.43
CA ALA A 180 8.96 6.27 -1.22
C ALA A 180 9.18 5.37 -0.01
N VAL A 181 9.01 5.88 1.21
CA VAL A 181 8.82 5.04 2.41
C VAL A 181 7.40 5.27 2.92
N VAL A 182 6.58 4.23 2.99
CA VAL A 182 5.23 4.35 3.54
C VAL A 182 5.33 4.25 5.06
N TYR A 183 5.11 5.36 5.76
CA TYR A 183 4.89 5.33 7.19
C TYR A 183 3.42 4.97 7.44
N GLU A 184 3.19 3.77 7.93
CA GLU A 184 1.86 3.32 8.32
C GLU A 184 1.71 3.46 9.83
N ASP A 185 0.81 4.36 10.23
CA ASP A 185 0.56 4.62 11.64
C ASP A 185 0.04 3.35 12.33
N PRO A 186 0.73 2.86 13.36
CA PRO A 186 0.39 1.58 13.95
C PRO A 186 -0.88 1.61 14.81
N TRP A 187 -1.46 2.79 15.08
CA TRP A 187 -2.73 2.91 15.80
C TRP A 187 -3.89 3.38 14.92
N LEU A 188 -3.62 4.25 13.95
CA LEU A 188 -4.65 4.93 13.15
C LEU A 188 -4.88 4.29 11.78
N ALA A 189 -4.00 3.40 11.31
CA ALA A 189 -4.24 2.65 10.08
C ALA A 189 -5.33 1.58 10.30
N GLY A 190 -6.17 1.38 9.29
CA GLY A 190 -7.12 0.27 9.26
C GLY A 190 -6.46 -1.04 8.78
N GLY A 191 -6.99 -2.20 9.15
CA GLY A 191 -6.47 -3.50 8.75
C GLY A 191 -5.33 -3.98 9.65
N HIS A 192 -4.30 -4.61 9.07
CA HIS A 192 -3.18 -5.17 9.83
C HIS A 192 -2.17 -4.09 10.24
N ASN A 193 -1.94 -3.93 11.54
CA ASN A 193 -1.12 -2.84 12.09
C ASN A 193 0.28 -3.26 12.52
N GLY A 194 1.25 -2.39 12.25
CA GLY A 194 2.66 -2.58 12.57
C GLY A 194 3.09 -2.27 14.02
N LEU A 195 2.23 -2.50 15.02
CA LEU A 195 2.59 -2.34 16.44
C LEU A 195 3.69 -3.31 16.85
N SER A 196 4.72 -2.80 17.51
CA SER A 196 5.76 -3.61 18.13
C SER A 196 5.34 -4.11 19.52
N ASN A 197 6.03 -5.13 20.03
CA ASN A 197 5.76 -5.69 21.36
C ASN A 197 5.98 -4.69 22.51
N ALA A 198 6.66 -3.57 22.27
CA ALA A 198 6.91 -2.54 23.26
C ALA A 198 5.82 -1.44 23.29
N GLU A 199 4.95 -1.42 22.29
CA GLU A 199 3.91 -0.41 22.14
C GLU A 199 2.58 -0.91 22.72
N ASP A 200 1.82 0.01 23.31
CA ASP A 200 0.49 -0.28 23.86
C ASP A 200 -0.58 0.05 22.80
N PRO A 201 -1.37 -0.93 22.32
CA PRO A 201 -2.42 -0.68 21.32
C PRO A 201 -3.49 0.31 21.80
N ARG A 202 -3.61 0.54 23.12
CA ARG A 202 -4.61 1.44 23.71
C ARG A 202 -4.11 2.87 23.91
N LYS A 203 -2.86 3.15 23.56
CA LYS A 203 -2.22 4.46 23.74
C LYS A 203 -1.69 4.96 22.40
N PRO A 204 -2.55 5.50 21.53
CA PRO A 204 -2.11 6.08 20.27
C PRO A 204 -1.14 7.23 20.52
N GLU A 205 -0.09 7.29 19.71
CA GLU A 205 0.90 8.38 19.72
C GLU A 205 0.64 9.33 18.56
N ASP A 206 1.16 10.56 18.67
CA ASP A 206 1.19 11.51 17.55
C ASP A 206 2.12 10.97 16.44
N PRO A 207 1.66 10.89 15.18
CA PRO A 207 2.51 10.45 14.07
C PRO A 207 3.64 11.43 13.75
N TYR A 208 3.52 12.75 14.03
CA TYR A 208 4.51 13.75 13.58
C TYR A 208 5.93 13.47 14.10
N PRO A 209 6.18 13.30 15.41
CA PRO A 209 7.51 13.00 15.92
C PRO A 209 8.10 11.70 15.34
N ARG A 210 7.25 10.71 15.08
CA ARG A 210 7.67 9.40 14.55
C ARG A 210 8.09 9.48 13.08
N VAL A 211 7.34 10.25 12.28
CA VAL A 211 7.68 10.53 10.88
C VAL A 211 8.92 11.40 10.78
N LYS A 212 9.09 12.39 11.67
CA LYS A 212 10.34 13.14 11.77
C LYS A 212 11.54 12.23 12.05
N VAL A 213 11.42 11.31 13.01
CA VAL A 213 12.47 10.33 13.30
C VAL A 213 12.75 9.44 12.09
N LEU A 214 11.73 9.00 11.35
CA LEU A 214 11.92 8.26 10.11
C LEU A 214 12.72 9.08 9.08
N ARG A 215 12.37 10.36 8.87
CA ARG A 215 13.12 11.26 7.99
C ARG A 215 14.57 11.44 8.43
N ASP A 216 14.82 11.63 9.72
CA ASP A 216 16.17 11.76 10.27
C ASP A 216 17.00 10.48 10.02
N VAL A 217 16.37 9.30 10.12
CA VAL A 217 17.01 8.03 9.74
C VAL A 217 17.32 7.99 8.24
N MET A 218 16.38 8.38 7.38
CA MET A 218 16.59 8.43 5.92
C MET A 218 17.77 9.34 5.56
N ARG A 219 17.84 10.54 6.15
CA ARG A 219 18.95 11.49 5.95
C ARG A 219 20.29 10.94 6.43
N ALA A 220 20.32 10.26 7.57
CA ALA A 220 21.54 9.61 8.08
C ALA A 220 22.07 8.51 7.14
N GLU A 221 21.20 7.96 6.29
CA GLU A 221 21.54 6.99 5.25
C GLU A 221 21.77 7.65 3.88
N SER A 222 21.90 8.98 3.83
CA SER A 222 22.10 9.80 2.61
C SER A 222 20.96 9.70 1.58
N ILE A 223 19.74 9.40 2.03
CA ILE A 223 18.55 9.41 1.18
C ILE A 223 18.03 10.84 1.07
N SER A 224 17.80 11.32 -0.17
CA SER A 224 17.32 12.68 -0.44
C SER A 224 15.98 12.96 0.24
N ASP A 225 15.78 14.21 0.63
CA ASP A 225 14.49 14.73 1.10
C ASP A 225 13.42 14.70 0.01
N ASP A 226 13.81 14.60 -1.27
CA ASP A 226 12.91 14.46 -2.40
C ASP A 226 12.22 13.09 -2.44
N VAL A 227 12.85 12.05 -1.85
CA VAL A 227 12.21 10.74 -1.70
C VAL A 227 11.09 10.90 -0.67
N PRO A 228 9.81 10.75 -1.06
CA PRO A 228 8.71 11.07 -0.17
C PRO A 228 8.59 10.05 0.95
N ILE A 229 8.17 10.53 2.12
CA ILE A 229 7.48 9.68 3.08
C ILE A 229 6.00 9.72 2.73
N VAL A 230 5.36 8.57 2.60
CA VAL A 230 3.91 8.49 2.45
C VAL A 230 3.29 8.33 3.83
N MET A 231 2.57 9.34 4.30
CA MET A 231 1.81 9.27 5.54
C MET A 231 0.54 8.44 5.32
N ALA A 232 0.43 7.30 6.01
CA ALA A 232 -0.70 6.39 5.97
C ALA A 232 -1.27 6.14 7.38
N GLY A 233 -2.59 6.04 7.49
CA GLY A 233 -3.30 5.92 8.78
C GLY A 233 -3.79 7.27 9.30
N GLY A 234 -5.07 7.35 9.67
CA GLY A 234 -5.72 8.59 10.12
C GLY A 234 -5.91 9.69 9.06
N VAL A 235 -5.39 9.53 7.84
CA VAL A 235 -5.53 10.53 6.77
C VAL A 235 -6.96 10.54 6.22
N TRP A 236 -7.78 11.48 6.69
CA TRP A 236 -9.15 11.66 6.20
C TRP A 236 -9.27 12.87 5.27
N PHE A 237 -8.77 14.06 5.62
CA PHE A 237 -8.68 15.20 4.70
C PHE A 237 -7.42 16.03 4.91
N LEU A 238 -6.89 16.62 3.83
CA LEU A 238 -5.55 17.21 3.86
C LEU A 238 -5.41 18.52 4.66
N ARG A 239 -6.51 19.23 4.92
CA ARG A 239 -6.47 20.46 5.74
C ARG A 239 -6.03 20.21 7.19
N GLU A 240 -6.09 18.96 7.68
CA GLU A 240 -5.51 18.55 8.97
C GLU A 240 -3.98 18.40 8.93
N TRP A 241 -3.39 18.35 7.74
CA TRP A 241 -1.99 18.04 7.50
C TRP A 241 -1.23 19.24 6.91
N ASP A 242 -1.80 20.44 6.96
CA ASP A 242 -1.22 21.65 6.34
C ASP A 242 0.19 22.00 6.87
N ASN A 243 0.44 21.71 8.15
CA ASN A 243 1.74 21.87 8.78
C ASN A 243 2.78 20.78 8.39
N TRP A 244 2.36 19.72 7.69
CA TRP A 244 3.26 18.70 7.15
C TRP A 244 3.74 19.03 5.74
N ILE A 245 2.97 19.82 5.00
CA ILE A 245 3.25 20.20 3.62
C ILE A 245 4.28 21.32 3.57
N ASP A 246 5.26 21.16 2.66
CA ASP A 246 6.43 22.05 2.52
C ASP A 246 7.19 22.22 3.86
N ASN A 247 7.19 21.18 4.70
CA ASN A 247 7.85 21.20 6.00
C ASN A 247 9.31 20.68 5.89
N PRO A 248 10.32 21.52 6.16
CA PRO A 248 11.72 21.12 6.03
C PRO A 248 12.14 20.05 7.05
N GLU A 249 11.42 19.83 8.14
CA GLU A 249 11.73 18.73 9.06
C GLU A 249 11.35 17.37 8.45
N LEU A 250 10.31 17.34 7.63
CA LEU A 250 9.74 16.11 7.04
C LEU A 250 10.21 15.87 5.61
N GLY A 251 10.69 16.89 4.90
CA GLY A 251 11.02 16.80 3.47
C GLY A 251 9.77 16.59 2.61
N SER A 252 9.93 15.92 1.47
CA SER A 252 8.81 15.55 0.61
C SER A 252 7.85 14.60 1.34
N ILE A 253 6.55 14.90 1.29
CA ILE A 253 5.48 14.13 1.93
C ILE A 253 4.40 13.82 0.89
N ALA A 254 3.91 12.59 0.92
CA ALA A 254 2.73 12.13 0.19
C ALA A 254 1.71 11.57 1.17
N PHE A 255 0.46 11.39 0.74
CA PHE A 255 -0.62 10.96 1.61
C PHE A 255 -1.31 9.72 1.05
N GLN A 256 -1.46 8.70 1.87
CA GLN A 256 -2.19 7.49 1.52
C GLN A 256 -3.56 7.46 2.17
N PHE A 257 -4.59 7.24 1.35
CA PHE A 257 -5.97 7.07 1.78
C PHE A 257 -6.32 5.59 1.82
N GLY A 258 -6.50 5.06 3.03
CA GLY A 258 -6.95 3.71 3.30
C GLY A 258 -8.47 3.65 3.38
N THR A 259 -9.06 4.00 4.51
CA THR A 259 -10.51 3.83 4.74
C THR A 259 -11.38 4.72 3.86
N ARG A 260 -10.97 5.97 3.58
CA ARG A 260 -11.83 6.95 2.89
C ARG A 260 -12.32 6.51 1.49
N PRO A 261 -11.47 5.96 0.59
CA PRO A 261 -11.89 5.55 -0.74
C PRO A 261 -12.87 4.38 -0.71
N LEU A 262 -13.03 3.65 0.41
CA LEU A 262 -14.04 2.60 0.54
C LEU A 262 -15.48 3.11 0.34
N LEU A 263 -15.71 4.40 0.58
CA LEU A 263 -17.02 5.06 0.45
C LEU A 263 -17.30 5.61 -0.96
N THR A 264 -16.35 5.48 -1.90
CA THR A 264 -16.52 5.94 -3.28
C THR A 264 -17.49 5.05 -4.06
N GLU A 265 -17.93 5.52 -5.23
CA GLU A 265 -18.80 4.76 -6.12
C GLU A 265 -18.04 3.54 -6.68
N GLU A 266 -16.76 3.70 -6.99
CA GLU A 266 -15.88 2.70 -7.61
C GLU A 266 -15.39 1.64 -6.64
N SER A 267 -15.52 1.87 -5.33
CA SER A 267 -15.16 0.89 -4.30
C SER A 267 -16.00 -0.38 -4.43
N PRO A 268 -15.38 -1.56 -4.48
CA PRO A 268 -16.08 -2.82 -4.70
C PRO A 268 -16.76 -3.40 -3.45
N ILE A 269 -16.59 -2.77 -2.28
CA ILE A 269 -17.17 -3.31 -1.05
C ILE A 269 -18.71 -3.27 -1.09
N PRO A 270 -19.40 -4.20 -0.43
CA PRO A 270 -20.86 -4.22 -0.41
C PRO A 270 -21.46 -2.92 0.13
N GLN A 271 -22.61 -2.51 -0.41
CA GLN A 271 -23.27 -1.27 0.01
C GLN A 271 -23.54 -1.23 1.52
N GLY A 272 -23.95 -2.35 2.13
CA GLY A 272 -24.17 -2.42 3.57
C GLY A 272 -22.91 -2.11 4.41
N TRP A 273 -21.71 -2.41 3.88
CA TRP A 273 -20.46 -2.00 4.53
C TRP A 273 -20.25 -0.49 4.40
N LYS A 274 -20.47 0.07 3.21
CA LYS A 274 -20.37 1.53 2.98
C LYS A 274 -21.31 2.30 3.91
N ASP A 275 -22.54 1.81 4.07
CA ASP A 275 -23.55 2.43 4.93
C ASP A 275 -23.14 2.37 6.40
N HIS A 276 -22.68 1.21 6.87
CA HIS A 276 -22.28 1.02 8.26
C HIS A 276 -21.04 1.83 8.64
N LEU A 277 -20.04 1.96 7.74
CA LEU A 277 -18.85 2.78 7.97
C LEU A 277 -19.17 4.25 8.28
N ARG A 278 -20.35 4.74 7.88
CA ARG A 278 -20.79 6.12 8.11
C ARG A 278 -21.51 6.32 9.44
N THR A 279 -21.80 5.25 10.16
CA THR A 279 -22.52 5.27 11.44
C THR A 279 -21.65 4.88 12.64
N LEU A 280 -20.36 4.60 12.42
CA LEU A 280 -19.45 4.22 13.49
C LEU A 280 -19.21 5.38 14.45
N GLU A 281 -19.20 5.08 15.74
CA GLU A 281 -18.91 6.01 16.83
C GLU A 281 -17.49 5.80 17.40
N PRO A 282 -16.92 6.81 18.09
CA PRO A 282 -15.67 6.63 18.81
C PRO A 282 -15.73 5.44 19.77
N GLY A 283 -14.89 4.44 19.54
CA GLY A 283 -14.84 3.20 20.33
C GLY A 283 -15.36 1.96 19.62
N ASP A 284 -16.03 2.10 18.47
CA ASP A 284 -16.54 0.96 17.70
C ASP A 284 -15.43 0.19 16.96
N VAL A 285 -14.31 0.87 16.67
CA VAL A 285 -13.13 0.26 16.03
C VAL A 285 -12.10 -0.07 17.09
N LEU A 286 -11.69 -1.33 17.15
CA LEU A 286 -10.80 -1.87 18.18
C LEU A 286 -9.62 -2.61 17.54
N LEU A 287 -8.43 -2.46 18.12
CA LEU A 287 -7.26 -3.26 17.73
C LEU A 287 -7.25 -4.60 18.47
N HIS A 288 -7.31 -5.69 17.70
CA HIS A 288 -7.33 -7.06 18.19
C HIS A 288 -6.09 -7.85 17.78
N LYS A 289 -5.74 -8.86 18.58
CA LYS A 289 -4.61 -9.78 18.31
C LYS A 289 -5.09 -11.19 17.90
N PHE A 290 -6.07 -11.26 16.99
CA PHE A 290 -6.58 -12.54 16.48
C PHE A 290 -5.91 -12.99 15.17
N SER A 291 -5.12 -12.13 14.51
CA SER A 291 -4.57 -12.45 13.20
C SER A 291 -3.65 -13.67 13.29
N PRO A 292 -3.77 -14.65 12.37
CA PRO A 292 -2.88 -15.82 12.34
C PRO A 292 -1.42 -15.43 12.06
N THR A 293 -1.18 -14.20 11.59
CA THR A 293 0.16 -13.63 11.38
C THR A 293 0.80 -13.09 12.68
N GLY A 294 0.04 -13.01 13.78
CA GLY A 294 0.50 -12.46 15.06
C GLY A 294 0.50 -10.94 15.15
N PHE A 295 0.18 -10.23 14.06
CA PHE A 295 -0.01 -8.77 14.05
C PHE A 295 -1.35 -8.36 14.67
N TYR A 296 -1.43 -7.11 15.12
CA TYR A 296 -2.72 -6.51 15.46
C TYR A 296 -3.54 -6.28 14.18
N SER A 297 -4.85 -6.35 14.29
CA SER A 297 -5.79 -5.94 13.24
C SER A 297 -6.92 -5.12 13.85
N SER A 298 -7.29 -4.04 13.18
CA SER A 298 -8.60 -3.39 13.37
C SER A 298 -9.71 -4.11 12.62
#